data_AF-A0A3A4ZK26-F1
#
_entry.id   AF-A0A3A4ZK26-F1
#
_cell.length_a   1.000
_cell.length_b   1.000
_cell.length_c   1.000
_cell.angle_alpha   90.00
_cell.angle_beta   90.00
_cell.angle_gamma   90.00
#
_symmetry.space_group_name_H-M   'P 1'
#
loop_
_entity.id
_entity.type
_entity.pdbx_description
1 polymer ?
#
loop_
_entity_poly.entity_id
_entity_poly.type
_entity_poly.pdbx_seq_one_letter_code
_entity_poly.pdbx_strand_id
1 'polypeptide(L)'
;MHRRNRIRVENLSRLLSYILGHRPDEFGLVPDREGFIGYKELLQAIHEEPGWGYVRLGDIREVLMGESRSLFDFDENRIRALERRWQIDVGSPEKMPPILYVAVRKRAHAHTMEKGLASERNVVLSADSEFAMRLGRRRDNKPVLLEVQTSAARQKNCSFLVFGNLYLTREIPPECLSGPPVEVEAVARKVERPNEESLIRKQEFMPGSFLLDAVRDPAPHRALRGKKGKGWKEEARKMRKRRSR
;
A
#
# COMPACT_ATOMS: atom_id res chain seq x y z
N MET A 1 -35.37 -0.99 7.26
CA MET A 1 -34.17 -1.86 7.22
C MET A 1 -34.47 -3.19 7.90
N HIS A 2 -34.08 -4.33 7.32
CA HIS A 2 -34.31 -5.65 7.93
C HIS A 2 -33.49 -5.79 9.23
N ARG A 3 -34.05 -6.41 10.28
CA ARG A 3 -33.44 -6.59 11.61
C ARG A 3 -31.99 -7.13 11.56
N ARG A 4 -31.68 -8.02 10.60
CA ARG A 4 -30.33 -8.57 10.40
C ARG A 4 -29.31 -7.52 9.96
N ASN A 5 -29.68 -6.56 9.11
CA ASN A 5 -28.76 -5.50 8.68
C ASN A 5 -28.45 -4.56 9.83
N ARG A 6 -29.44 -4.20 10.65
CA ARG A 6 -29.22 -3.36 11.82
C ARG A 6 -28.18 -3.96 12.78
N ILE A 7 -28.31 -5.26 13.09
CA ILE A 7 -27.33 -5.98 13.94
C ILE A 7 -25.92 -5.97 13.32
N ARG A 8 -25.82 -6.15 11.99
CA ARG A 8 -24.51 -6.09 11.29
C ARG A 8 -23.87 -4.70 11.40
N VAL A 9 -24.65 -3.64 11.18
CA VAL A 9 -24.19 -2.25 11.26
C VAL A 9 -23.77 -1.90 12.69
N GLU A 10 -24.54 -2.29 13.69
CA GLU A 10 -24.19 -2.08 15.11
C GLU A 10 -22.91 -2.81 15.51
N ASN A 11 -22.74 -4.07 15.08
CA ASN A 11 -21.51 -4.80 15.33
C ASN A 11 -20.30 -4.18 14.61
N LEU A 12 -20.48 -3.71 13.36
CA LEU A 12 -19.41 -3.05 12.61
C LEU A 12 -19.03 -1.74 13.30
N SER A 13 -20.00 -0.97 13.77
CA SER A 13 -19.77 0.25 14.54
C SER A 13 -18.92 -0.01 15.78
N ARG A 14 -19.25 -1.04 16.57
CA ARG A 14 -18.46 -1.46 17.73
C ARG A 14 -17.03 -1.83 17.37
N LEU A 15 -16.85 -2.59 16.29
CA LEU A 15 -15.52 -2.94 15.79
C LEU A 15 -14.73 -1.70 15.38
N LEU A 16 -15.35 -0.77 14.65
CA LEU A 16 -14.71 0.48 14.22
C LEU A 16 -14.32 1.35 15.42
N SER A 17 -15.18 1.47 16.43
CA SER A 17 -14.85 2.19 17.66
C SER A 17 -13.65 1.55 18.37
N TYR A 18 -13.59 0.21 18.43
CA TYR A 18 -12.46 -0.49 19.02
C TYR A 18 -11.15 -0.25 18.25
N ILE A 19 -11.16 -0.47 16.93
CA ILE A 19 -9.99 -0.29 16.07
C ILE A 19 -9.50 1.17 16.13
N LEU A 20 -10.39 2.14 15.95
CA LEU A 20 -10.01 3.55 15.79
C LEU A 20 -9.80 4.27 17.13
N GLY A 21 -10.50 3.85 18.19
CA GLY A 21 -10.51 4.53 19.49
C GLY A 21 -9.66 3.84 20.56
N HIS A 22 -9.48 2.53 20.50
CA HIS A 22 -8.82 1.77 21.58
C HIS A 22 -7.45 1.23 21.17
N ARG A 23 -7.40 0.35 20.16
CA ARG A 23 -6.20 -0.46 19.86
C ARG A 23 -5.93 -0.61 18.35
N PRO A 24 -5.67 0.49 17.63
CA PRO A 24 -5.31 0.42 16.20
C PRO A 24 -4.00 -0.35 15.95
N ASP A 25 -3.11 -0.39 16.94
CA ASP A 25 -1.82 -1.08 16.90
C ASP A 25 -1.97 -2.60 16.72
N GLU A 26 -2.97 -3.23 17.34
CA GLU A 26 -3.27 -4.65 17.19
C GLU A 26 -3.66 -5.04 15.77
N PHE A 27 -4.16 -4.07 14.99
CA PHE A 27 -4.51 -4.24 13.60
C PHE A 27 -3.41 -3.76 12.65
N GLY A 28 -2.25 -3.33 13.16
CA GLY A 28 -1.16 -2.80 12.34
C GLY A 28 -1.50 -1.49 11.64
N LEU A 29 -2.46 -0.73 12.17
CA LEU A 29 -2.87 0.56 11.63
C LEU A 29 -2.14 1.65 12.39
N VAL A 30 -1.52 2.58 11.67
CA VAL A 30 -0.81 3.71 12.25
C VAL A 30 -1.56 4.98 11.86
N PRO A 31 -2.30 5.59 12.79
CA PRO A 31 -3.00 6.85 12.55
C PRO A 31 -2.00 7.98 12.25
N ASP A 32 -2.46 9.01 11.54
CA ASP A 32 -1.69 10.25 11.42
C ASP A 32 -1.72 11.08 12.72
N ARG A 33 -1.06 12.24 12.71
CA ARG A 33 -1.01 13.15 13.88
C ARG A 33 -2.38 13.57 14.38
N GLU A 34 -3.34 13.66 13.48
CA GLU A 34 -4.73 14.02 13.77
C GLU A 34 -5.61 12.82 14.06
N GLY A 35 -5.04 11.61 14.01
CA GLY A 35 -5.66 10.31 14.28
C GLY A 35 -6.48 9.72 13.15
N PHE A 36 -6.33 10.22 11.93
CA PHE A 36 -6.99 9.67 10.76
C PHE A 36 -6.26 8.42 10.24
N ILE A 37 -7.06 7.46 9.78
CA ILE A 37 -6.63 6.26 9.07
C ILE A 37 -7.33 6.22 7.71
N GLY A 38 -6.61 5.82 6.66
CA GLY A 38 -7.17 5.68 5.32
C GLY A 38 -8.12 4.48 5.20
N TYR A 39 -9.24 4.65 4.50
CA TYR A 39 -10.23 3.56 4.33
C TYR A 39 -9.64 2.30 3.72
N LYS A 40 -8.67 2.44 2.82
CA LYS A 40 -8.01 1.29 2.17
C LYS A 40 -7.27 0.41 3.18
N GLU A 41 -6.50 1.04 4.07
CA GLU A 41 -5.72 0.32 5.10
C GLU A 41 -6.66 -0.27 6.15
N LEU A 42 -7.69 0.49 6.56
CA LEU A 42 -8.71 0.04 7.49
C LEU A 42 -9.49 -1.17 6.96
N LEU A 43 -9.94 -1.15 5.70
CA LEU A 43 -10.66 -2.27 5.09
C LEU A 43 -9.77 -3.52 5.01
N GLN A 44 -8.49 -3.37 4.65
CA GLN A 44 -7.55 -4.48 4.65
C GLN A 44 -7.38 -5.11 6.04
N ALA A 45 -7.29 -4.29 7.09
CA ALA A 45 -7.23 -4.78 8.45
C ALA A 45 -8.53 -5.49 8.87
N ILE A 46 -9.70 -4.92 8.56
CA ILE A 46 -11.00 -5.53 8.88
C ILE A 46 -11.19 -6.86 8.15
N HIS A 47 -10.71 -6.99 6.91
CA HIS A 47 -10.84 -8.23 6.13
C HIS A 47 -10.05 -9.41 6.69
N GLU A 48 -9.00 -9.14 7.46
CA GLU A 48 -8.23 -10.18 8.16
C GLU A 48 -8.98 -10.75 9.35
N GLU A 49 -9.94 -10.00 9.91
CA GLU A 49 -10.68 -10.44 11.08
C GLU A 49 -11.72 -11.51 10.72
N PRO A 50 -11.84 -12.56 11.56
CA PRO A 50 -12.71 -13.69 11.27
C PRO A 50 -14.17 -13.23 11.17
N GLY A 51 -14.79 -13.56 10.04
CA GLY A 51 -16.19 -13.20 9.78
C GLY A 51 -16.39 -11.78 9.24
N TRP A 52 -15.34 -10.98 9.00
CA TRP A 52 -15.46 -9.59 8.52
C TRP A 52 -15.00 -9.36 7.07
N GLY A 53 -14.54 -10.40 6.37
CA GLY A 53 -14.11 -10.32 4.96
C GLY A 53 -15.16 -9.84 3.95
N TYR A 54 -16.45 -9.80 4.34
CA TYR A 54 -17.52 -9.29 3.47
C TYR A 54 -17.66 -7.76 3.49
N VAL A 55 -17.07 -7.08 4.48
CA VAL A 55 -17.26 -5.64 4.71
C VAL A 55 -16.74 -4.84 3.52
N ARG A 56 -17.52 -3.87 3.07
CA ARG A 56 -17.15 -2.95 2.00
C ARG A 56 -17.17 -1.52 2.53
N LEU A 57 -16.61 -0.60 1.73
CA LEU A 57 -16.69 0.82 2.02
C LEU A 57 -18.14 1.30 2.16
N GLY A 58 -19.09 0.69 1.43
CA GLY A 58 -20.51 0.98 1.56
C GLY A 58 -21.06 0.68 2.96
N ASP A 59 -20.67 -0.44 3.56
CA ASP A 59 -21.11 -0.82 4.91
C ASP A 59 -20.53 0.13 5.97
N ILE A 60 -19.27 0.56 5.82
CA ILE A 60 -18.66 1.59 6.67
C ILE A 60 -19.44 2.91 6.54
N ARG A 61 -19.79 3.31 5.31
CA ARG A 61 -20.58 4.53 5.08
C ARG A 61 -21.98 4.42 5.70
N GLU A 62 -22.60 3.25 5.69
CA GLU A 62 -23.89 3.02 6.36
C GLU A 62 -23.79 3.27 7.86
N VAL A 63 -22.71 2.82 8.52
CA VAL A 63 -22.42 3.14 9.93
C VAL A 63 -22.29 4.65 10.13
N LEU A 64 -21.55 5.34 9.25
CA LEU A 64 -21.30 6.79 9.32
C LEU A 64 -22.54 7.67 9.02
N MET A 65 -23.56 7.10 8.41
CA MET A 65 -24.84 7.76 8.16
C MET A 65 -25.92 7.38 9.19
N GLY A 66 -25.65 6.38 10.03
CA GLY A 66 -26.55 5.91 11.08
C GLY A 66 -26.38 6.60 12.42
N GLU A 67 -26.92 5.98 13.46
CA GLU A 67 -26.93 6.49 14.84
C GLU A 67 -25.50 6.65 15.42
N SER A 68 -24.53 5.87 14.94
CA SER A 68 -23.14 5.91 15.40
C SER A 68 -22.28 6.98 14.73
N ARG A 69 -22.86 7.84 13.87
CA ARG A 69 -22.14 8.93 13.20
C ARG A 69 -21.38 9.82 14.20
N SER A 70 -21.99 10.11 15.34
CA SER A 70 -21.43 10.99 16.38
C SER A 70 -20.18 10.46 17.06
N LEU A 71 -19.76 9.21 16.79
CA LEU A 71 -18.54 8.62 17.36
C LEU A 71 -17.31 8.83 16.46
N PHE A 72 -17.53 9.18 15.20
CA PHE A 72 -16.49 9.21 14.18
C PHE A 72 -16.44 10.56 13.47
N ASP A 73 -15.24 10.92 13.06
CA ASP A 73 -15.01 12.03 12.15
C ASP A 73 -14.34 11.48 10.88
N PHE A 74 -14.76 11.98 9.72
CA PHE A 74 -14.40 11.36 8.46
C PHE A 74 -14.43 12.31 7.28
N ASP A 75 -13.55 12.01 6.32
CA ASP A 75 -13.45 12.69 5.03
C ASP A 75 -13.73 11.70 3.89
N GLU A 76 -13.51 12.13 2.64
CA GLU A 76 -13.63 11.28 1.45
C GLU A 76 -12.74 10.02 1.51
N ASN A 77 -11.55 10.13 2.11
CA ASN A 77 -10.50 9.11 2.01
C ASN A 77 -10.09 8.51 3.36
N ARG A 78 -10.48 9.11 4.48
CA ARG A 78 -10.00 8.76 5.81
C ARG A 78 -11.09 8.87 6.87
N ILE A 79 -10.87 8.19 7.99
CA ILE A 79 -11.76 8.15 9.15
C ILE A 79 -10.94 8.16 10.44
N ARG A 80 -11.48 8.76 11.50
CA ARG A 80 -10.94 8.74 12.87
C ARG A 80 -12.06 8.56 13.88
N ALA A 81 -11.73 8.04 15.06
CA ALA A 81 -12.60 8.15 16.22
C ALA A 81 -12.45 9.54 16.87
N LEU A 82 -13.56 10.08 17.38
CA LEU A 82 -13.55 11.31 18.16
C LEU A 82 -12.92 11.09 19.54
N GLU A 83 -13.32 10.03 20.24
CA GLU A 83 -12.70 9.60 21.49
C GLU A 83 -11.56 8.60 21.21
N ARG A 84 -10.37 8.88 21.74
CA ARG A 84 -9.19 8.03 21.58
C ARG A 84 -8.55 7.76 22.92
N ARG A 85 -8.18 6.51 23.15
CA ARG A 85 -7.51 6.02 24.37
C ARG A 85 -6.04 5.66 24.15
N TRP A 86 -5.59 5.73 22.90
CA TRP A 86 -4.20 5.50 22.52
C TRP A 86 -3.50 6.83 22.26
N GLN A 87 -2.18 6.83 22.38
CA GLN A 87 -1.30 7.94 22.03
C GLN A 87 -0.04 7.39 21.35
N ILE A 88 0.53 8.16 20.42
CA ILE A 88 1.84 7.85 19.84
C ILE A 88 2.87 8.45 20.78
N ASP A 89 3.71 7.61 21.38
CA ASP A 89 4.79 8.10 22.22
C ASP A 89 5.92 8.61 21.32
N VAL A 90 6.13 9.91 21.37
CA VAL A 90 7.17 10.60 20.59
C VAL A 90 8.55 10.46 21.25
N GLY A 91 8.60 9.90 22.47
CA GLY A 91 9.83 9.59 23.18
C GLY A 91 10.58 8.37 22.62
N SER A 92 11.89 8.33 22.83
CA SER A 92 12.67 7.12 22.60
C SER A 92 12.33 6.10 23.69
N PRO A 93 11.94 4.86 23.36
CA PRO A 93 11.58 3.89 24.38
C PRO A 93 12.78 3.49 25.22
N GLU A 94 12.69 3.54 26.55
CA GLU A 94 13.79 3.13 27.42
C GLU A 94 14.16 1.64 27.20
N LYS A 95 13.16 0.79 26.96
CA LYS A 95 13.33 -0.64 26.72
C LYS A 95 12.80 -1.01 25.34
N MET A 96 13.70 -1.33 24.42
CA MET A 96 13.36 -1.85 23.09
C MET A 96 13.90 -3.28 22.94
N PRO A 97 13.16 -4.18 22.29
CA PRO A 97 13.70 -5.47 21.89
C PRO A 97 14.97 -5.32 21.06
N PRO A 98 15.95 -6.24 21.19
CA PRO A 98 17.19 -6.17 20.41
C PRO A 98 16.95 -6.36 18.90
N ILE A 99 15.91 -7.12 18.56
CA ILE A 99 15.53 -7.43 17.18
C ILE A 99 14.08 -7.02 16.97
N LEU A 100 13.82 -6.33 15.88
CA LEU A 100 12.48 -6.05 15.36
C LEU A 100 12.33 -6.65 13.97
N TYR A 101 11.10 -6.94 13.58
CA TYR A 101 10.78 -7.55 12.30
C TYR A 101 10.00 -6.59 11.40
N VAL A 102 10.30 -6.65 10.11
CA VAL A 102 9.58 -5.95 9.06
C VAL A 102 9.42 -6.84 7.85
N ALA A 103 8.20 -6.88 7.30
CA ALA A 103 7.94 -7.61 6.08
C ALA A 103 7.95 -6.66 4.87
N VAL A 104 8.83 -6.95 3.91
CA VAL A 104 8.97 -6.19 2.67
C VAL A 104 8.41 -6.96 1.49
N ARG A 105 8.04 -6.26 0.41
CA ARG A 105 7.60 -6.92 -0.83
C ARG A 105 8.77 -7.67 -1.46
N LYS A 106 8.53 -8.83 -2.09
CA LYS A 106 9.60 -9.62 -2.73
C LYS A 106 10.38 -8.79 -3.76
N ARG A 107 9.68 -7.97 -4.53
CA ARG A 107 10.29 -7.05 -5.51
C ARG A 107 11.13 -5.93 -4.92
N ALA A 108 10.87 -5.55 -3.67
CA ALA A 108 11.59 -4.48 -2.98
C ALA A 108 12.79 -5.01 -2.21
N HIS A 109 12.87 -6.32 -1.98
CA HIS A 109 13.90 -6.97 -1.17
C HIS A 109 15.33 -6.60 -1.58
N ALA A 110 15.67 -6.75 -2.87
CA ALA A 110 17.00 -6.39 -3.39
C ALA A 110 17.35 -4.92 -3.11
N HIS A 111 16.41 -4.03 -3.42
CA HIS A 111 16.57 -2.59 -3.21
C HIS A 111 16.71 -2.21 -1.73
N THR A 112 15.96 -2.89 -0.87
CA THR A 112 15.99 -2.69 0.57
C THR A 112 17.32 -3.14 1.18
N MET A 113 17.88 -4.26 0.72
CA MET A 113 19.19 -4.70 1.19
C MET A 113 20.33 -3.79 0.73
N GLU A 114 20.22 -3.16 -0.45
CA GLU A 114 21.22 -2.23 -0.96
C GLU A 114 21.14 -0.83 -0.33
N LYS A 115 19.93 -0.28 -0.20
CA LYS A 115 19.72 1.14 0.19
C LYS A 115 19.15 1.32 1.58
N GLY A 116 18.74 0.25 2.25
CA GLY A 116 18.00 0.33 3.51
C GLY A 116 16.49 0.54 3.28
N LEU A 117 15.79 0.81 4.38
CA LEU A 117 14.37 1.14 4.39
C LEU A 117 14.18 2.61 4.72
N ALA A 118 13.70 3.38 3.74
CA ALA A 118 13.25 4.74 3.96
C ALA A 118 11.81 4.87 3.45
N SER A 119 10.98 5.59 4.20
CA SER A 119 9.61 5.88 3.79
C SER A 119 9.17 7.25 4.32
N GLU A 120 8.43 7.99 3.49
CA GLU A 120 7.84 9.28 3.90
C GLU A 120 6.87 9.10 5.08
N ARG A 121 6.15 7.97 5.08
CA ARG A 121 5.38 7.50 6.23
C ARG A 121 6.28 6.64 7.11
N ASN A 122 6.11 6.70 8.42
CA ASN A 122 6.88 5.85 9.33
C ASN A 122 6.80 4.38 8.92
N VAL A 123 7.96 3.72 8.84
CA VAL A 123 8.11 2.28 8.68
C VAL A 123 7.61 1.62 9.96
N VAL A 124 6.68 0.68 9.80
CA VAL A 124 6.08 -0.08 10.89
C VAL A 124 6.89 -1.34 11.11
N LEU A 125 7.38 -1.49 12.33
CA LEU A 125 8.13 -2.63 12.83
C LEU A 125 7.34 -3.30 13.94
N SER A 126 7.52 -4.61 14.10
CA SER A 126 6.92 -5.38 15.19
C SER A 126 7.97 -6.22 15.90
N ALA A 127 7.78 -6.46 17.19
CA ALA A 127 8.59 -7.42 17.92
C ALA A 127 8.26 -8.87 17.56
N ASP A 128 7.05 -9.11 17.01
CA ASP A 128 6.60 -10.43 16.60
C ASP A 128 6.77 -10.64 15.08
N SER A 129 7.45 -11.73 14.74
CA SER A 129 7.71 -12.16 13.36
C SER A 129 6.43 -12.55 12.61
N GLU A 130 5.48 -13.20 13.28
CA GLU A 130 4.22 -13.63 12.65
C GLU A 130 3.34 -12.42 12.34
N PHE A 131 3.25 -11.50 13.28
CA PHE A 131 2.57 -10.23 13.10
C PHE A 131 3.17 -9.41 11.95
N ALA A 132 4.50 -9.26 11.90
CA ALA A 132 5.17 -8.57 10.80
C ALA A 132 4.88 -9.23 9.44
N MET A 133 4.93 -10.57 9.39
CA MET A 133 4.58 -11.36 8.20
C MET A 133 3.12 -11.13 7.77
N ARG A 134 2.18 -11.11 8.72
CA ARG A 134 0.77 -10.80 8.48
C ARG A 134 0.60 -9.42 7.81
N LEU A 135 1.26 -8.39 8.32
CA LEU A 135 1.25 -7.05 7.71
C LEU A 135 1.86 -7.03 6.31
N GLY A 136 2.91 -7.82 6.09
CA GLY A 136 3.51 -8.01 4.76
C GLY A 136 2.54 -8.58 3.75
N ARG A 137 1.72 -9.55 4.16
CA ARG A 137 0.76 -10.25 3.29
C ARG A 137 -0.32 -9.34 2.72
N ARG A 138 -0.66 -8.24 3.41
CA ARG A 138 -1.55 -7.18 2.90
C ARG A 138 -1.03 -6.51 1.63
N ARG A 139 0.30 -6.47 1.48
CA ARG A 139 1.00 -5.72 0.43
C ARG A 139 1.49 -6.60 -0.71
N ASP A 140 1.77 -7.87 -0.44
CA ASP A 140 2.32 -8.86 -1.36
C ASP A 140 1.97 -10.28 -0.87
N ASN A 141 1.65 -11.21 -1.76
CA ASN A 141 1.29 -12.58 -1.38
C ASN A 141 2.47 -13.37 -0.79
N LYS A 142 3.69 -13.03 -1.21
CA LYS A 142 4.94 -13.66 -0.75
C LYS A 142 5.91 -12.58 -0.25
N PRO A 143 5.64 -11.94 0.90
CA PRO A 143 6.55 -10.95 1.45
C PRO A 143 7.79 -11.64 2.02
N VAL A 144 8.88 -10.89 2.11
CA VAL A 144 10.14 -11.33 2.71
C VAL A 144 10.25 -10.71 4.09
N LEU A 145 10.50 -11.53 5.11
CA LEU A 145 10.75 -11.06 6.47
C LEU A 145 12.20 -10.58 6.58
N LEU A 146 12.38 -9.39 7.13
CA LEU A 146 13.67 -8.82 7.47
C LEU A 146 13.73 -8.56 8.98
N GLU A 147 14.93 -8.73 9.51
CA GLU A 147 15.28 -8.46 10.89
C GLU A 147 16.02 -7.12 10.97
N VAL A 148 15.67 -6.32 11.96
CA VAL A 148 16.24 -5.01 12.22
C VAL A 148 16.96 -5.08 13.56
N GLN A 149 18.27 -4.88 13.56
CA GLN A 149 19.09 -4.79 14.76
C GLN A 149 18.92 -3.40 15.39
N THR A 150 18.20 -3.31 16.51
CA THR A 150 17.84 -2.01 17.12
C THR A 150 19.02 -1.32 17.76
N SER A 151 19.98 -2.08 18.30
CA SER A 151 21.23 -1.58 18.87
C SER A 151 22.08 -0.86 17.82
N ALA A 152 22.31 -1.51 16.68
CA ALA A 152 23.06 -0.93 15.56
C ALA A 152 22.35 0.30 14.97
N ALA A 153 21.02 0.24 14.84
CA ALA A 153 20.25 1.38 14.34
C ALA A 153 20.32 2.59 15.29
N ARG A 154 20.27 2.37 16.62
CA ARG A 154 20.45 3.44 17.61
C ARG A 154 21.83 4.09 17.56
N GLN A 155 22.88 3.29 17.39
CA GLN A 155 24.25 3.82 17.23
C GLN A 155 24.39 4.71 15.99
N LYS A 156 23.52 4.50 14.99
CA LYS A 156 23.45 5.30 13.76
C LYS A 156 22.45 6.46 13.82
N ASN A 157 22.02 6.85 15.03
CA ASN A 157 21.07 7.94 15.26
C ASN A 157 19.67 7.71 14.65
N CYS A 158 19.27 6.46 14.41
CA CYS A 158 17.89 6.16 14.01
C CYS A 158 16.94 6.39 15.19
N SER A 159 15.94 7.25 15.00
CA SER A 159 14.88 7.46 15.98
C SER A 159 13.80 6.40 15.84
N PHE A 160 13.37 5.86 16.98
CA PHE A 160 12.27 4.92 17.09
C PHE A 160 11.19 5.54 17.98
N LEU A 161 9.94 5.47 17.52
CA LEU A 161 8.75 5.85 18.27
C LEU A 161 7.97 4.58 18.64
N VAL A 162 7.25 4.61 19.75
CA VAL A 162 6.40 3.49 20.17
C VAL A 162 4.94 3.83 19.97
N PHE A 163 4.20 2.86 19.43
CA PHE A 163 2.77 2.96 19.27
C PHE A 163 2.10 1.66 19.67
N GLY A 164 1.72 1.56 20.95
CA GLY A 164 1.21 0.33 21.54
C GLY A 164 2.22 -0.81 21.36
N ASN A 165 1.85 -1.83 20.58
CA ASN A 165 2.72 -2.97 20.27
C ASN A 165 3.60 -2.78 19.01
N LEU A 166 3.50 -1.63 18.35
CA LEU A 166 4.24 -1.29 17.14
C LEU A 166 5.41 -0.36 17.42
N TYR A 167 6.46 -0.49 16.62
CA TYR A 167 7.60 0.41 16.63
C TYR A 167 7.66 1.13 15.28
N LEU A 168 7.88 2.43 15.32
CA LEU A 168 7.84 3.29 14.14
C LEU A 168 9.20 3.93 13.95
N THR A 169 9.71 3.92 12.72
CA THR A 169 10.95 4.61 12.37
C THR A 169 10.86 5.22 10.99
N ARG A 170 11.66 6.24 10.68
CA ARG A 170 11.64 6.90 9.37
C ARG A 170 12.58 6.23 8.37
N GLU A 171 13.75 5.86 8.85
CA GLU A 171 14.84 5.35 8.04
C GLU A 171 15.63 4.29 8.81
N ILE A 172 15.94 3.19 8.13
CA ILE A 172 16.77 2.09 8.63
C ILE A 172 17.88 1.86 7.62
N PRO A 173 19.15 2.06 8.00
CA PRO A 173 20.27 1.83 7.10
C PRO A 173 20.43 0.33 6.80
N PRO A 174 20.98 -0.02 5.62
CA PRO A 174 21.08 -1.41 5.17
C PRO A 174 21.94 -2.28 6.09
N GLU A 175 22.96 -1.71 6.72
CA GLU A 175 23.85 -2.42 7.65
C GLU A 175 23.15 -2.90 8.93
N CYS A 176 21.97 -2.36 9.25
CA CYS A 176 21.17 -2.80 10.39
C CYS A 176 20.09 -3.83 9.99
N LEU A 177 20.01 -4.17 8.71
CA LEU A 177 19.07 -5.14 8.17
C LEU A 177 19.75 -6.49 7.98
N SER A 178 19.09 -7.54 8.46
CA SER A 178 19.45 -8.93 8.18
C SER A 178 18.26 -9.61 7.52
N GLY A 179 18.52 -10.50 6.56
CA GLY A 179 17.47 -11.14 5.79
C GLY A 179 17.98 -12.32 4.99
N PRO A 180 17.05 -13.12 4.42
CA PRO A 180 17.43 -14.21 3.53
C PRO A 180 18.19 -13.68 2.31
N PRO A 181 19.09 -14.47 1.70
CA PRO A 181 19.84 -14.03 0.54
C PRO A 181 18.91 -13.60 -0.61
N VAL A 182 19.26 -12.50 -1.28
CA VAL A 182 18.48 -11.97 -2.39
C VAL A 182 18.55 -12.96 -3.56
N GLU A 183 17.44 -13.61 -3.91
CA GLU A 183 17.31 -14.37 -5.16
C GLU A 183 17.41 -13.41 -6.37
N VAL A 184 18.63 -13.27 -6.92
CA VAL A 184 18.94 -12.38 -8.07
C VAL A 184 18.20 -12.78 -9.36
N GLU A 185 17.73 -14.02 -9.44
CA GLU A 185 17.24 -14.64 -10.68
C GLU A 185 15.93 -14.07 -11.25
N ALA A 186 15.06 -13.47 -10.42
CA ALA A 186 13.76 -12.99 -10.90
C ALA A 186 13.80 -11.60 -11.57
N VAL A 187 14.87 -10.83 -11.34
CA VAL A 187 15.03 -9.49 -11.93
C VAL A 187 15.60 -9.60 -13.34
N ALA A 188 16.56 -10.50 -13.59
CA ALA A 188 17.13 -10.73 -14.92
C ALA A 188 16.05 -11.18 -15.94
N ARG A 189 15.17 -12.11 -15.54
CA ARG A 189 14.07 -12.61 -16.40
C ARG A 189 13.02 -11.57 -16.80
N LYS A 190 12.97 -10.39 -16.16
CA LYS A 190 12.01 -9.32 -16.48
C LYS A 190 12.61 -8.15 -17.23
N VAL A 191 13.94 -8.02 -17.23
CA VAL A 191 14.67 -7.03 -18.05
C VAL A 191 14.72 -7.48 -19.51
N GLU A 192 14.65 -8.79 -19.76
CA GLU A 192 14.35 -9.35 -21.08
C GLU A 192 12.86 -9.13 -21.43
N ARG A 193 12.52 -7.90 -21.80
CA ARG A 193 11.32 -7.68 -22.62
C ARG A 193 11.54 -8.49 -23.91
N PRO A 194 10.57 -9.30 -24.37
CA PRO A 194 10.70 -9.97 -25.65
C PRO A 194 10.97 -8.92 -26.71
N ASN A 195 12.04 -9.09 -27.49
CA ASN A 195 12.35 -8.23 -28.64
C ASN A 195 11.10 -8.17 -29.53
N GLU A 196 10.75 -7.00 -30.09
CA GLU A 196 9.57 -6.83 -30.97
C GLU A 196 9.56 -7.84 -32.13
N GLU A 197 10.73 -8.34 -32.53
CA GLU A 197 10.91 -9.42 -33.52
C GLU A 197 10.24 -10.75 -33.14
N SER A 198 10.10 -11.05 -31.85
CA SER A 198 9.46 -12.27 -31.36
C SER A 198 7.92 -12.22 -31.43
N LEU A 199 7.34 -11.01 -31.46
CA LEU A 199 5.90 -10.81 -31.68
C LEU A 199 5.54 -10.98 -33.16
N ILE A 200 6.45 -10.60 -34.06
CA ILE A 200 6.25 -10.70 -35.51
C ILE A 200 6.30 -12.17 -35.97
N ARG A 201 7.13 -13.02 -35.33
CA ARG A 201 7.28 -14.44 -35.70
C ARG A 201 6.10 -15.35 -35.34
N LYS A 202 5.12 -14.90 -34.55
CA LYS A 202 3.99 -15.75 -34.10
C LYS A 202 2.71 -15.63 -34.92
N GLN A 203 2.68 -14.84 -35.98
CA GLN A 203 1.59 -14.87 -36.95
C GLN A 203 1.87 -15.93 -38.02
N GLU A 204 1.85 -17.20 -37.60
CA GLU A 204 1.87 -18.32 -38.53
C GLU A 204 0.51 -18.39 -39.25
N PHE A 205 0.58 -18.46 -40.57
CA PHE A 205 -0.56 -18.56 -41.48
C PHE A 205 -1.41 -19.79 -41.15
N MET A 206 -2.64 -19.59 -40.69
CA MET A 206 -3.65 -20.65 -40.66
C MET A 206 -4.47 -20.58 -41.96
N PRO A 207 -4.78 -21.69 -42.63
CA PRO A 207 -5.66 -21.66 -43.80
C PRO A 207 -7.04 -21.11 -43.38
N GLY A 208 -7.41 -19.96 -43.92
CA GLY A 208 -8.64 -19.22 -43.55
C GLY A 208 -8.41 -17.97 -42.69
N SER A 209 -7.19 -17.67 -42.22
CA SER A 209 -6.89 -16.39 -41.55
C SER A 209 -6.49 -15.30 -42.56
N PHE A 210 -7.27 -14.23 -42.64
CA PHE A 210 -6.88 -13.00 -43.34
C PHE A 210 -6.10 -12.09 -42.39
N LEU A 211 -4.86 -11.73 -42.75
CA LEU A 211 -4.11 -10.70 -42.03
C LEU A 211 -4.62 -9.32 -42.45
N LEU A 212 -4.97 -8.49 -41.47
CA LEU A 212 -5.22 -7.06 -41.66
C LEU A 212 -3.88 -6.37 -41.92
N ASP A 213 -3.53 -6.27 -43.20
CA ASP A 213 -2.36 -5.53 -43.65
C ASP A 213 -2.70 -4.03 -43.64
N ALA A 214 -1.98 -3.24 -42.84
CA ALA A 214 -2.25 -1.81 -42.67
C ALA A 214 -2.14 -1.03 -44.00
N VAL A 215 -1.44 -1.59 -44.99
CA VAL A 215 -1.32 -1.05 -46.35
C VAL A 215 -2.61 -1.21 -47.17
N ARG A 216 -3.47 -2.18 -46.81
CA ARG A 216 -4.75 -2.47 -47.50
C ARG A 216 -5.97 -1.85 -46.80
N ASP A 217 -5.78 -1.06 -45.75
CA ASP A 217 -6.89 -0.38 -45.08
C ASP A 217 -7.46 0.73 -46.00
N PRO A 218 -8.73 0.68 -46.41
CA PRO A 218 -9.35 1.72 -47.23
C PRO A 218 -9.49 3.07 -46.50
N ALA A 219 -9.21 3.14 -45.20
CA ALA A 219 -9.28 4.36 -44.39
C ALA A 219 -8.02 4.55 -43.51
N PRO A 220 -6.84 4.82 -44.10
CA PRO A 220 -5.55 4.88 -43.37
C PRO A 220 -5.50 5.98 -42.29
N HIS A 221 -6.42 6.95 -42.35
CA HIS A 221 -6.56 8.01 -41.36
C HIS A 221 -7.13 7.54 -40.00
N ARG A 222 -7.70 6.33 -39.89
CA ARG A 222 -8.16 5.76 -38.60
C ARG A 222 -7.02 5.27 -37.71
N ALA A 223 -5.91 4.80 -38.30
CA ALA A 223 -4.81 4.18 -37.57
C ALA A 223 -3.87 5.19 -36.87
N LEU A 224 -3.86 6.47 -37.29
CA LEU A 224 -2.96 7.50 -36.74
C LEU A 224 -3.39 8.06 -35.38
N ARG A 225 -4.28 7.38 -34.64
CA ARG A 225 -4.58 7.67 -33.22
C ARG A 225 -3.65 6.93 -32.25
N GLY A 226 -2.45 6.55 -32.70
CA GLY A 226 -1.35 6.11 -31.85
C GLY A 226 -0.63 7.30 -31.21
N LYS A 227 -0.42 7.22 -29.88
CA LYS A 227 0.36 8.13 -29.00
C LYS A 227 0.84 9.43 -29.66
N LYS A 228 0.12 10.54 -29.40
CA LYS A 228 0.58 11.89 -29.72
C LYS A 228 1.99 12.09 -29.15
N GLY A 229 2.92 12.54 -29.99
CA GLY A 229 4.32 12.74 -29.64
C GLY A 229 4.52 13.52 -28.34
N LYS A 230 5.60 13.19 -27.64
CA LYS A 230 6.01 13.80 -26.36
C LYS A 230 6.36 15.27 -26.61
N GLY A 231 5.35 16.15 -26.55
CA GLY A 231 5.45 17.58 -26.90
C GLY A 231 4.12 18.21 -27.32
N TRP A 232 3.12 17.42 -27.72
CA TRP A 232 1.86 17.96 -28.28
C TRP A 232 1.07 18.88 -27.31
N LYS A 233 1.24 18.68 -26.00
CA LYS A 233 0.62 19.54 -24.97
C LYS A 233 1.27 20.94 -24.89
N GLU A 234 2.56 21.06 -25.18
CA GLU A 234 3.28 22.34 -25.18
C GLU A 234 2.95 23.17 -26.41
N GLU A 235 2.88 22.54 -27.59
CA GLU A 235 2.45 23.20 -28.82
C GLU A 235 1.00 23.68 -28.74
N ALA A 236 0.10 22.85 -28.19
CA ALA A 236 -1.29 23.24 -27.97
C ALA A 236 -1.41 24.43 -27.00
N ARG A 237 -0.55 24.51 -25.96
CA ARG A 237 -0.48 25.66 -25.06
C ARG A 237 0.03 26.92 -25.76
N LYS A 238 1.05 26.82 -26.61
CA LYS A 238 1.57 27.94 -27.42
C LYS A 238 0.50 28.49 -28.37
N MET A 239 -0.25 27.61 -29.03
CA MET A 239 -1.34 27.99 -29.95
C MET A 239 -2.48 28.74 -29.24
N ARG A 240 -2.86 28.31 -28.03
CA ARG A 240 -3.88 29.04 -27.23
C ARG A 240 -3.39 30.43 -26.82
N LYS A 241 -2.11 30.57 -26.46
CA LYS A 241 -1.52 31.85 -26.07
C LYS A 241 -1.44 32.84 -27.24
N ARG A 242 -1.26 32.34 -28.47
CA ARG A 242 -1.22 33.14 -29.69
C ARG A 242 -2.58 33.67 -30.14
N ARG A 243 -3.66 33.01 -29.72
CA ARG A 243 -5.06 33.38 -30.07
C ARG A 243 -5.70 34.38 -29.09
N SER A 244 -4.96 34.76 -28.04
CA SER A 244 -5.35 35.69 -26.98
C SER A 244 -4.65 37.05 -27.09
N ARG A 245 -4.02 37.35 -28.23
CA ARG A 245 -3.49 38.66 -28.59
C ARG A 245 -4.23 39.18 -29.80
#